data_AF-A0A931UMI7-F1
#
_entry.id   AF-A0A931UMI7-F1
#
_cell.length_a   1.000
_cell.length_b   1.000
_cell.length_c   1.000
_cell.angle_alpha   90.00
_cell.angle_beta   90.00
_cell.angle_gamma   90.00
#
_symmetry.space_group_name_H-M   'P 1'
#
loop_
_entity.id
_entity.type
_entity.pdbx_description
1 polymer ?
#
loop_
_entity_poly.entity_id
_entity_poly.type
_entity_poly.pdbx_seq_one_letter_code
_entity_poly.pdbx_strand_id
1 'polypeptide(L)'
;MSSVVAVIPARFASTRLPGKPLLDLQGKPMIQRVYERAAAAAGVDEVLVATDDERIAAAVARFGGRAMLTGTHHRSGTERTAEVAQRLTAPLIINVQGDEPLLDPVAITQALRPLLDDEEVVMSTLRAPLMDETEYRDPNVVKVVVDQHDYALYFSRAPLPFVRGGAGAPCASRHIGLYVYRREVLLKLAAFPPTPLEEAEGLEQLRALEHGFRIKVVPTACQALGVDTPEDLARVRAILAAEAGQRPAQAAQGAPAEGGPRGGEGR
;
A
#
# COMPACT_ATOMS: atom_id res chain seq x y z
N MET A 1 -0.99 -23.58 -1.40
CA MET A 1 -1.53 -22.54 -2.30
C MET A 1 -1.65 -21.27 -1.45
N SER A 2 -1.21 -20.12 -1.96
CA SER A 2 -1.27 -18.84 -1.24
C SER A 2 -2.75 -18.43 -1.07
N SER A 3 -3.16 -18.10 0.15
CA SER A 3 -4.53 -17.64 0.45
C SER A 3 -4.67 -16.13 0.31
N VAL A 4 -3.58 -15.40 0.55
CA VAL A 4 -3.54 -13.93 0.47
C VAL A 4 -2.32 -13.50 -0.35
N VAL A 5 -2.57 -12.76 -1.44
CA VAL A 5 -1.49 -12.23 -2.29
C VAL A 5 -1.53 -10.71 -2.29
N ALA A 6 -0.40 -10.09 -1.96
CA ALA A 6 -0.21 -8.66 -2.16
C ALA A 6 0.35 -8.38 -3.56
N VAL A 7 -0.34 -7.51 -4.28
CA VAL A 7 0.02 -7.07 -5.62
C VAL A 7 0.39 -5.59 -5.56
N ILE A 8 1.58 -5.27 -6.07
CA ILE A 8 2.09 -3.92 -6.14
C ILE A 8 2.03 -3.45 -7.59
N PRO A 9 1.01 -2.69 -8.01
CA PRO A 9 1.00 -2.11 -9.35
C PRO A 9 2.09 -1.04 -9.48
N ALA A 10 2.90 -1.17 -10.52
CA ALA A 10 3.96 -0.22 -10.83
C ALA A 10 3.99 0.05 -12.33
N ARG A 11 4.17 1.32 -12.72
CA ARG A 11 4.37 1.74 -14.11
C ARG A 11 5.57 2.67 -14.20
N PHE A 12 6.29 2.63 -15.31
CA PHE A 12 7.42 3.54 -15.52
C PHE A 12 6.97 4.97 -15.84
N ALA A 13 5.84 5.09 -16.56
CA ALA A 13 5.28 6.37 -16.97
C ALA A 13 4.65 7.11 -15.79
N SER A 14 5.40 8.06 -15.24
CA SER A 14 4.94 9.06 -14.29
C SER A 14 5.36 10.43 -14.81
N THR A 15 4.40 11.33 -15.00
CA THR A 15 4.66 12.67 -15.57
C THR A 15 5.40 13.58 -14.61
N ARG A 16 5.04 13.52 -13.32
CA ARG A 16 5.65 14.34 -12.26
C ARG A 16 7.02 13.80 -11.82
N LEU A 17 7.21 12.49 -11.89
CA LEU A 17 8.42 11.83 -11.42
C LEU A 17 8.77 10.62 -12.30
N PRO A 18 9.44 10.81 -13.45
CA PRO A 18 9.75 9.73 -14.40
C PRO A 18 10.55 8.59 -13.76
N GLY A 19 10.15 7.34 -14.04
CA GLY A 19 10.84 6.18 -13.49
C GLY A 19 10.72 6.03 -11.96
N LYS A 20 9.73 6.69 -11.34
CA LYS A 20 9.46 6.71 -9.89
C LYS A 20 9.70 5.37 -9.16
N PRO A 21 9.19 4.21 -9.62
CA PRO A 21 9.43 2.93 -8.94
C PRO A 21 10.92 2.53 -8.82
N LEU A 22 11.77 3.01 -9.72
CA LEU A 22 13.20 2.70 -9.79
C LEU A 22 14.09 3.74 -9.11
N LEU A 23 13.53 4.83 -8.60
CA LEU A 23 14.31 5.85 -7.92
C LEU A 23 14.93 5.30 -6.64
N ASP A 24 16.20 5.66 -6.43
CA ASP A 24 16.95 5.22 -5.25
C ASP A 24 16.45 5.88 -3.97
N LEU A 25 16.23 5.03 -2.97
CA LEU A 25 15.89 5.35 -1.59
C LEU A 25 16.85 4.62 -0.64
N GLN A 26 18.01 5.26 -0.40
CA GLN A 26 19.06 4.75 0.49
C GLN A 26 19.60 3.38 0.02
N GLY A 27 20.01 3.30 -1.25
CA GLY A 27 20.64 2.10 -1.83
C GLY A 27 19.68 1.00 -2.28
N LYS A 28 18.37 1.25 -2.23
CA LYS A 28 17.33 0.35 -2.77
C LYS A 28 16.37 1.15 -3.65
N PRO A 29 15.91 0.61 -4.79
CA PRO A 29 14.85 1.24 -5.56
C PRO A 29 13.55 1.27 -4.74
N MET A 30 12.72 2.30 -4.97
CA MET A 30 11.45 2.48 -4.28
C MET A 30 10.58 1.21 -4.29
N ILE A 31 10.48 0.54 -5.44
CA ILE A 31 9.68 -0.68 -5.57
C ILE A 31 10.16 -1.81 -4.65
N GLN A 32 11.46 -1.91 -4.39
CA GLN A 32 12.00 -2.90 -3.46
C GLN A 32 11.58 -2.58 -2.02
N ARG A 33 11.56 -1.31 -1.62
CA ARG A 33 11.13 -0.89 -0.28
C ARG A 33 9.67 -1.26 -0.03
N VAL A 34 8.80 -1.00 -1.00
CA VAL A 34 7.38 -1.37 -0.94
C VAL A 34 7.23 -2.89 -0.88
N TYR A 35 7.96 -3.62 -1.73
CA TYR A 35 7.94 -5.08 -1.74
C TYR A 35 8.32 -5.69 -0.39
N GLU A 36 9.43 -5.25 0.18
CA GLU A 36 9.92 -5.74 1.48
C GLU A 36 8.93 -5.43 2.61
N ARG A 37 8.30 -4.25 2.60
CA ARG A 37 7.26 -3.88 3.59
C ARG A 37 5.99 -4.71 3.44
N ALA A 38 5.53 -4.94 2.22
CA ALA A 38 4.40 -5.83 1.96
C ALA A 38 4.68 -7.27 2.40
N ALA A 39 5.90 -7.77 2.16
CA ALA A 39 6.30 -9.12 2.54
C ALA A 39 6.47 -9.29 4.06
N ALA A 40 6.72 -8.21 4.79
CA ALA A 40 6.82 -8.22 6.25
C ALA A 40 5.45 -8.18 6.96
N ALA A 41 4.34 -7.99 6.23
CA ALA A 41 3.02 -7.91 6.82
C ALA A 41 2.49 -9.29 7.24
N ALA A 42 1.92 -9.38 8.43
CA ALA A 42 1.37 -10.63 8.92
C ALA A 42 0.12 -11.02 8.14
N GLY A 43 0.02 -12.31 7.78
CA GLY A 43 -1.09 -12.84 6.99
C GLY A 43 -0.96 -12.66 5.48
N VAL A 44 0.13 -12.07 4.98
CA VAL A 44 0.46 -12.05 3.55
C VAL A 44 1.31 -13.26 3.22
N ASP A 45 0.79 -14.16 2.37
CA ASP A 45 1.51 -15.37 1.98
C ASP A 45 2.53 -15.12 0.85
N GLU A 46 2.20 -14.16 -0.02
CA GLU A 46 2.98 -13.89 -1.22
C GLU A 46 2.86 -12.43 -1.64
N VAL A 47 3.95 -11.90 -2.21
CA VAL A 47 4.01 -10.55 -2.79
C VAL A 47 4.47 -10.65 -4.24
N LEU A 48 3.86 -9.86 -5.12
CA LEU A 48 4.34 -9.69 -6.49
C LEU A 48 4.16 -8.26 -6.97
N VAL A 49 4.98 -7.87 -7.95
CA VAL A 49 4.85 -6.61 -8.68
C VAL A 49 4.12 -6.82 -9.99
N ALA A 50 3.08 -6.04 -10.25
CA ALA A 50 2.38 -6.01 -11.54
C ALA A 50 2.88 -4.81 -12.34
N THR A 51 3.54 -5.04 -13.47
CA THR A 51 4.17 -3.98 -14.26
C THR A 51 4.05 -4.20 -15.77
N ASP A 52 4.03 -3.14 -16.54
CA ASP A 52 4.09 -3.14 -18.01
C ASP A 52 5.50 -2.86 -18.55
N ASP A 53 6.47 -2.66 -17.66
CA ASP A 53 7.82 -2.26 -17.99
C ASP A 53 8.87 -3.30 -17.56
N GLU A 54 9.64 -3.77 -18.55
CA GLU A 54 10.71 -4.76 -18.37
C GLU A 54 11.82 -4.29 -17.43
N ARG A 55 12.10 -2.98 -17.35
CA ARG A 55 13.13 -2.45 -16.45
C ARG A 55 12.70 -2.60 -14.99
N ILE A 56 11.40 -2.42 -14.72
CA ILE A 56 10.82 -2.66 -13.40
C ILE A 56 10.88 -4.15 -13.08
N ALA A 57 10.44 -5.02 -14.00
CA ALA A 57 10.49 -6.46 -13.81
C ALA A 57 11.93 -6.97 -13.54
N ALA A 58 12.90 -6.47 -14.30
CA ALA A 58 14.31 -6.80 -14.10
C ALA A 58 14.85 -6.30 -12.75
N ALA A 59 14.48 -5.09 -12.32
CA ALA A 59 14.85 -4.59 -10.99
C ALA A 59 14.27 -5.47 -9.87
N VAL A 60 13.03 -5.93 -10.02
CA VAL A 60 12.37 -6.84 -9.08
C VAL A 60 13.08 -8.20 -9.00
N ALA A 61 13.41 -8.78 -10.15
CA ALA A 61 14.16 -10.03 -10.22
C ALA A 61 15.55 -9.92 -9.55
N ARG A 62 16.23 -8.78 -9.67
CA ARG A 62 17.57 -8.56 -9.07
C ARG A 62 17.60 -8.64 -7.55
N PHE A 63 16.50 -8.32 -6.87
CA PHE A 63 16.40 -8.50 -5.41
C PHE A 63 15.67 -9.79 -5.01
N GLY A 64 15.41 -10.69 -5.96
CA GLY A 64 14.73 -11.97 -5.72
C GLY A 64 13.21 -11.87 -5.58
N GLY A 65 12.61 -10.73 -5.96
CA GLY A 65 11.17 -10.56 -5.94
C GLY A 65 10.48 -11.19 -7.15
N ARG A 66 9.16 -11.40 -7.04
CA ARG A 66 8.32 -11.85 -8.15
C ARG A 66 7.70 -10.65 -8.87
N ALA A 67 7.79 -10.62 -10.20
CA ALA A 67 7.07 -9.67 -11.03
C ALA A 67 6.25 -10.40 -12.10
N MET A 68 5.14 -9.79 -12.51
CA MET A 68 4.31 -10.25 -13.62
C MET A 68 4.06 -9.11 -14.58
N LEU A 69 4.30 -9.38 -15.86
CA LEU A 69 4.01 -8.44 -16.92
C LEU A 69 2.49 -8.32 -17.15
N THR A 70 2.05 -7.08 -17.28
CA THR A 70 0.66 -6.68 -17.56
C THR A 70 0.59 -5.89 -18.87
N GLY A 71 -0.61 -5.77 -19.43
CA GLY A 71 -0.87 -4.87 -20.55
C GLY A 71 -0.60 -3.40 -20.22
N THR A 72 -0.37 -2.61 -21.26
CA THR A 72 -0.12 -1.15 -21.18
C THR A 72 -1.41 -0.30 -21.17
N HIS A 73 -2.56 -0.93 -21.38
CA HIS A 73 -3.86 -0.26 -21.57
C HIS A 73 -4.60 0.06 -20.27
N HIS A 74 -4.08 -0.38 -19.12
CA HIS A 74 -4.72 -0.15 -17.82
C HIS A 74 -4.75 1.33 -17.46
N ARG A 75 -5.94 1.80 -17.09
CA ARG A 75 -6.15 3.17 -16.64
C ARG A 75 -5.62 3.38 -15.23
N SER A 76 -5.62 2.32 -14.43
CA SER A 76 -5.34 2.41 -13.01
C SER A 76 -4.57 1.24 -12.41
N GLY A 77 -4.14 1.42 -11.16
CA GLY A 77 -3.51 0.36 -10.37
C GLY A 77 -4.46 -0.80 -10.07
N THR A 78 -5.76 -0.53 -9.89
CA THR A 78 -6.79 -1.55 -9.65
C THR A 78 -6.96 -2.46 -10.86
N GLU A 79 -7.06 -1.91 -12.07
CA GLU A 79 -7.19 -2.69 -13.31
C GLU A 79 -5.95 -3.56 -13.56
N ARG A 80 -4.76 -2.98 -13.34
CA ARG A 80 -3.49 -3.72 -13.43
C ARG A 80 -3.41 -4.86 -12.43
N THR A 81 -3.85 -4.60 -11.20
CA THR A 81 -3.90 -5.61 -10.14
C THR A 81 -4.91 -6.71 -10.49
N ALA A 82 -6.04 -6.36 -11.08
CA ALA A 82 -7.05 -7.30 -11.53
C ALA A 82 -6.56 -8.21 -12.67
N GLU A 83 -5.79 -7.70 -13.64
CA GLU A 83 -5.20 -8.55 -14.70
C GLU A 83 -4.35 -9.68 -14.09
N VAL A 84 -3.47 -9.34 -13.14
CA VAL A 84 -2.66 -10.36 -12.48
C VAL A 84 -3.53 -11.29 -11.64
N ALA A 85 -4.51 -10.75 -10.92
CA ALA A 85 -5.44 -11.55 -10.10
C ALA A 85 -6.22 -12.58 -10.93
N GLN A 86 -6.48 -12.37 -12.23
CA GLN A 86 -7.08 -13.38 -13.10
C GLN A 86 -6.25 -14.67 -13.15
N ARG A 87 -4.92 -14.54 -13.08
CA ARG A 87 -3.95 -15.65 -13.17
C ARG A 87 -3.61 -16.27 -11.80
N LEU A 88 -4.16 -15.74 -10.71
CA LEU A 88 -3.96 -16.24 -9.35
C LEU A 88 -5.16 -17.07 -8.88
N THR A 89 -4.93 -18.00 -7.96
CA THR A 89 -5.99 -18.76 -7.28
C THR A 89 -6.31 -18.23 -5.89
N ALA A 90 -5.54 -17.27 -5.39
CA ALA A 90 -5.73 -16.71 -4.05
C ALA A 90 -7.11 -16.04 -3.91
N PRO A 91 -7.89 -16.34 -2.86
CA PRO A 91 -9.20 -15.73 -2.63
C PRO A 91 -9.10 -14.25 -2.24
N LEU A 92 -8.02 -13.82 -1.60
CA LEU A 92 -7.83 -12.45 -1.15
C LEU A 92 -6.65 -11.79 -1.88
N ILE A 93 -6.89 -10.59 -2.39
CA ILE A 93 -5.91 -9.77 -3.10
C ILE A 93 -5.75 -8.44 -2.37
N ILE A 94 -4.52 -8.09 -2.03
CA ILE A 94 -4.18 -6.78 -1.47
C ILE A 94 -3.58 -5.94 -2.60
N ASN A 95 -4.12 -4.75 -2.85
CA ASN A 95 -3.55 -3.78 -3.77
C ASN A 95 -2.71 -2.77 -2.94
N VAL A 96 -1.39 -2.90 -3.01
CA VAL A 96 -0.43 -2.05 -2.29
C VAL A 96 0.16 -1.04 -3.26
N GLN A 97 -0.02 0.26 -3.02
CA GLN A 97 0.50 1.27 -3.93
C GLN A 97 2.04 1.22 -4.02
N GLY A 98 2.57 1.22 -5.25
CA GLY A 98 4.01 1.12 -5.52
C GLY A 98 4.83 2.35 -5.13
N ASP A 99 4.19 3.36 -4.54
CA ASP A 99 4.76 4.65 -4.19
C ASP A 99 4.67 5.01 -2.72
N GLU A 100 4.31 4.05 -1.87
CA GLU A 100 4.33 4.18 -0.41
C GLU A 100 5.52 3.40 0.20
N PRO A 101 6.78 3.81 -0.04
CA PRO A 101 7.96 3.09 0.45
C PRO A 101 8.12 3.12 1.98
N LEU A 102 7.25 3.87 2.68
CA LEU A 102 7.17 3.97 4.13
C LEU A 102 5.91 3.31 4.72
N LEU A 103 5.13 2.56 3.92
CA LEU A 103 3.94 1.85 4.39
C LEU A 103 4.29 0.90 5.53
N ASP A 104 3.64 1.07 6.69
CA ASP A 104 3.82 0.18 7.83
C ASP A 104 3.19 -1.19 7.54
N PRO A 105 3.92 -2.31 7.67
CA PRO A 105 3.35 -3.65 7.50
C PRO A 105 2.12 -3.92 8.41
N VAL A 106 2.03 -3.24 9.56
CA VAL A 106 0.86 -3.30 10.45
C VAL A 106 -0.39 -2.76 9.75
N ALA A 107 -0.27 -1.71 8.93
CA ALA A 107 -1.37 -1.16 8.17
C ALA A 107 -1.96 -2.19 7.19
N ILE A 108 -1.10 -2.98 6.53
CA ILE A 108 -1.52 -4.06 5.64
C ILE A 108 -2.26 -5.15 6.41
N THR A 109 -1.72 -5.54 7.56
CA THR A 109 -2.36 -6.52 8.45
C THR A 109 -3.74 -6.04 8.93
N GLN A 110 -3.86 -4.75 9.29
CA GLN A 110 -5.12 -4.13 9.73
C GLN A 110 -6.16 -4.10 8.62
N ALA A 111 -5.77 -3.76 7.39
CA ALA A 111 -6.67 -3.74 6.25
C ALA A 111 -7.14 -5.16 5.88
N LEU A 112 -6.28 -6.17 6.02
CA LEU A 112 -6.59 -7.57 5.70
C LEU A 112 -7.60 -8.18 6.68
N ARG A 113 -7.46 -7.86 7.97
CA ARG A 113 -8.18 -8.54 9.06
C ARG A 113 -9.70 -8.63 8.89
N PRO A 114 -10.44 -7.58 8.50
CA PRO A 114 -11.89 -7.69 8.30
C PRO A 114 -12.33 -8.78 7.31
N LEU A 115 -11.54 -9.06 6.27
CA LEU A 115 -11.89 -10.08 5.28
C LEU A 115 -11.54 -11.50 5.74
N LEU A 116 -10.62 -11.63 6.71
CA LEU A 116 -10.31 -12.89 7.38
C LEU A 116 -11.36 -13.23 8.44
N ASP A 117 -11.86 -12.21 9.14
CA ASP A 117 -12.78 -12.37 10.27
C ASP A 117 -14.25 -12.52 9.80
N ASP A 118 -14.60 -12.01 8.61
CA ASP A 118 -15.99 -11.98 8.11
C ASP A 118 -16.07 -12.18 6.58
N GLU A 119 -16.80 -13.23 6.16
CA GLU A 119 -17.04 -13.55 4.75
C GLU A 119 -17.91 -12.51 4.02
N GLU A 120 -18.75 -11.77 4.74
CA GLU A 120 -19.59 -10.71 4.16
C GLU A 120 -18.80 -9.45 3.81
N VAL A 121 -17.63 -9.25 4.43
CA VAL A 121 -16.73 -8.15 4.04
C VAL A 121 -16.05 -8.52 2.74
N VAL A 122 -16.40 -7.78 1.69
CA VAL A 122 -15.90 -8.02 0.32
C VAL A 122 -14.71 -7.15 -0.06
N MET A 123 -14.58 -6.00 0.59
CA MET A 123 -13.58 -4.98 0.29
C MET A 123 -13.29 -4.17 1.55
N SER A 124 -12.01 -3.87 1.80
CA SER A 124 -11.59 -3.00 2.88
C SER A 124 -10.49 -2.03 2.45
N THR A 125 -10.34 -0.97 3.22
CA THR A 125 -9.28 0.05 3.12
C THR A 125 -9.01 0.65 4.49
N LEU A 126 -8.17 1.69 4.55
CA LEU A 126 -7.72 2.33 5.78
C LEU A 126 -8.10 3.80 5.84
N ARG A 127 -8.24 4.29 7.07
CA ARG A 127 -8.32 5.73 7.36
C ARG A 127 -7.45 6.13 8.53
N ALA A 128 -6.91 7.34 8.48
CA ALA A 128 -6.17 7.97 9.57
C ALA A 128 -6.81 9.31 9.95
N PRO A 129 -6.63 9.79 11.19
CA PRO A 129 -7.03 11.14 11.56
C PRO A 129 -6.42 12.18 10.62
N LEU A 130 -7.18 13.24 10.32
CA LEU A 130 -6.65 14.46 9.72
C LEU A 130 -5.82 15.20 10.78
N MET A 131 -4.69 15.75 10.38
CA MET A 131 -3.74 16.46 11.24
C MET A 131 -4.19 17.89 11.53
N ASP A 132 -4.63 18.60 10.49
CA ASP A 132 -5.02 20.01 10.60
C ASP A 132 -6.00 20.43 9.49
N GLU A 133 -6.44 21.69 9.56
CA GLU A 133 -7.37 22.29 8.60
C GLU A 133 -6.76 22.43 7.19
N THR A 134 -5.43 22.55 7.08
CA THR A 134 -4.74 22.60 5.79
C THR A 134 -4.87 21.25 5.08
N GLU A 135 -4.59 20.16 5.79
CA GLU A 135 -4.77 18.80 5.29
C GLU A 135 -6.24 18.51 4.94
N TYR A 136 -7.18 18.95 5.78
CA TYR A 136 -8.61 18.80 5.51
C TYR A 136 -9.05 19.45 4.20
N ARG A 137 -8.49 20.62 3.89
CA ARG A 137 -8.81 21.39 2.67
C ARG A 137 -8.00 20.99 1.44
N ASP A 138 -6.93 20.23 1.60
CA ASP A 138 -6.08 19.83 0.48
C ASP A 138 -6.83 18.83 -0.42
N PRO A 139 -7.05 19.14 -1.72
CA PRO A 139 -7.71 18.22 -2.66
C PRO A 139 -6.87 16.99 -3.02
N ASN A 140 -5.58 16.97 -2.69
CA ASN A 140 -4.73 15.79 -2.84
C ASN A 140 -4.94 14.79 -1.68
N VAL A 141 -5.48 15.25 -0.55
CA VAL A 141 -5.86 14.41 0.58
C VAL A 141 -7.31 14.01 0.39
N VAL A 142 -7.55 12.73 0.14
CA VAL A 142 -8.91 12.20 0.01
C VAL A 142 -9.52 12.07 1.41
N LYS A 143 -10.70 12.67 1.59
CA LYS A 143 -11.48 12.54 2.82
C LYS A 143 -12.41 11.34 2.70
N VAL A 144 -12.64 10.66 3.80
CA VAL A 144 -13.64 9.59 3.93
C VAL A 144 -14.52 9.83 5.15
N VAL A 145 -15.81 9.61 4.97
CA VAL A 145 -16.82 9.50 6.03
C VAL A 145 -17.38 8.09 6.05
N VAL A 146 -17.72 7.63 7.26
CA VAL A 146 -18.17 6.27 7.50
C VAL A 146 -19.47 6.24 8.29
N ASP A 147 -20.17 5.12 8.21
CA ASP A 147 -21.28 4.82 9.11
C ASP A 147 -20.78 4.38 10.50
N GLN A 148 -21.71 4.07 11.41
CA GLN A 148 -21.41 3.64 12.77
C GLN A 148 -20.73 2.25 12.84
N HIS A 149 -20.65 1.54 11.72
CA HIS A 149 -20.04 0.21 11.60
C HIS A 149 -18.77 0.26 10.75
N ASP A 150 -18.18 1.44 10.54
CA ASP A 150 -16.96 1.65 9.76
C ASP A 150 -17.08 1.25 8.28
N TYR A 151 -18.26 1.33 7.68
CA TYR A 151 -18.39 1.25 6.22
C TYR A 151 -18.38 2.65 5.62
N ALA A 152 -17.65 2.81 4.51
CA ALA A 152 -17.59 4.07 3.79
C ALA A 152 -19.00 4.49 3.35
N LEU A 153 -19.38 5.72 3.71
CA LEU A 153 -20.54 6.40 3.14
C LEU A 153 -20.12 7.13 1.86
N TYR A 154 -18.98 7.81 1.88
CA TYR A 154 -18.46 8.53 0.71
C TYR A 154 -16.96 8.86 0.84
N PHE A 155 -16.31 9.01 -0.31
CA PHE A 155 -14.95 9.54 -0.46
C PHE A 155 -14.99 10.78 -1.33
N SER A 156 -14.23 11.82 -0.99
CA SER A 156 -14.08 12.97 -1.89
C SER A 156 -12.85 13.82 -1.59
N ARG A 157 -12.41 14.55 -2.61
CA ARG A 157 -11.36 15.56 -2.52
C ARG A 157 -11.86 16.85 -1.90
N ALA A 158 -13.17 17.10 -1.94
CA ALA A 158 -13.79 18.21 -1.24
C ALA A 158 -13.76 17.98 0.28
N PRO A 159 -13.70 19.05 1.09
CA PRO A 159 -13.88 18.94 2.53
C PRO A 159 -15.26 18.39 2.86
N LEU A 160 -15.30 17.26 3.55
CA LEU A 160 -16.51 16.63 4.05
C LEU A 160 -16.23 15.95 5.40
N PRO A 161 -17.21 15.89 6.31
CA PRO A 161 -18.53 16.49 6.18
C PRO A 161 -18.50 18.00 6.42
N PHE A 162 -19.47 18.71 5.86
CA PHE A 162 -19.67 20.12 6.19
C PHE A 162 -19.98 20.28 7.68
N VAL A 163 -19.13 21.01 8.41
CA VAL A 163 -19.31 21.29 9.84
C VAL A 163 -20.16 22.54 10.00
N ARG A 164 -21.46 22.36 10.26
CA ARG A 164 -22.38 23.47 10.51
C ARG A 164 -21.96 24.25 11.76
N GLY A 165 -21.64 25.53 11.59
CA GLY A 165 -21.26 26.44 12.68
C GLY A 165 -19.75 26.64 12.86
N GLY A 166 -18.91 25.99 12.04
CA GLY A 166 -17.47 26.28 11.96
C GLY A 166 -16.63 25.96 13.19
N ALA A 167 -17.24 25.45 14.27
CA ALA A 167 -16.56 25.06 15.49
C ALA A 167 -16.65 23.53 15.66
N GLY A 168 -15.56 22.82 15.41
CA GLY A 168 -15.44 21.38 15.63
C GLY A 168 -14.49 20.73 14.63
N ALA A 169 -13.69 19.76 15.10
CA ALA A 169 -12.93 18.90 14.20
C ALA A 169 -13.91 18.11 13.33
N PRO A 170 -13.75 18.09 11.99
CA PRO A 170 -14.63 17.33 11.12
C PRO A 170 -14.57 15.84 11.53
N CYS A 171 -15.71 15.16 11.58
CA CYS A 171 -15.76 13.70 11.79
C CYS A 171 -15.36 12.92 10.53
N ALA A 172 -14.39 13.45 9.79
CA ALA A 172 -13.77 12.81 8.66
C ALA A 172 -12.38 12.33 8.99
N SER A 173 -11.91 11.46 8.12
CA SER A 173 -10.56 10.92 8.18
C SER A 173 -9.92 11.06 6.81
N ARG A 174 -8.59 11.11 6.81
CA ARG A 174 -7.81 10.89 5.60
C ARG A 174 -7.95 9.43 5.18
N HIS A 175 -8.30 9.19 3.93
CA HIS A 175 -8.24 7.88 3.31
C HIS A 175 -6.79 7.51 2.94
N ILE A 176 -6.42 6.25 3.13
CA ILE A 176 -5.12 5.69 2.74
C ILE A 176 -5.35 4.67 1.62
N GLY A 177 -4.65 4.83 0.49
CA GLY A 177 -4.87 4.14 -0.78
C GLY A 177 -4.50 2.65 -0.83
N LEU A 178 -4.51 1.97 0.31
CA LEU A 178 -4.34 0.52 0.43
C LEU A 178 -5.71 -0.15 0.40
N TYR A 179 -5.85 -1.21 -0.40
CA TYR A 179 -7.11 -1.96 -0.48
C TYR A 179 -6.91 -3.45 -0.35
N VAL A 180 -7.87 -4.12 0.27
CA VAL A 180 -7.99 -5.58 0.26
C VAL A 180 -9.32 -5.96 -0.35
N TYR A 181 -9.30 -6.95 -1.24
CA TYR A 181 -10.47 -7.41 -1.96
C TYR A 181 -10.61 -8.91 -1.82
N ARG A 182 -11.87 -9.38 -1.78
CA ARG A 182 -12.16 -10.69 -2.34
C ARG A 182 -11.87 -10.65 -3.84
N ARG A 183 -11.11 -11.63 -4.33
CA ARG A 183 -10.63 -11.70 -5.73
C ARG A 183 -11.77 -11.48 -6.72
N GLU A 184 -12.93 -12.12 -6.51
CA GLU A 184 -14.07 -11.98 -7.42
C GLU A 184 -14.62 -10.55 -7.49
N VAL A 185 -14.60 -9.80 -6.37
CA VAL A 185 -15.03 -8.41 -6.35
C VAL A 185 -14.04 -7.53 -7.09
N LEU A 186 -12.74 -7.72 -6.90
CA LEU A 186 -11.72 -7.03 -7.68
C LEU A 186 -11.91 -7.25 -9.19
N LEU A 187 -12.15 -8.49 -9.61
CA LEU A 187 -12.37 -8.82 -11.02
C LEU A 187 -13.65 -8.17 -11.59
N LYS A 188 -14.74 -8.15 -10.82
CA LYS A 188 -15.98 -7.45 -11.21
C LYS A 188 -15.76 -5.95 -11.35
N LEU A 189 -15.13 -5.31 -10.34
CA LEU A 189 -14.87 -3.87 -10.33
C LEU A 189 -14.00 -3.42 -11.51
N ALA A 190 -12.98 -4.20 -11.86
CA ALA A 190 -12.13 -3.91 -13.01
C ALA A 190 -12.84 -4.04 -14.36
N ALA A 191 -13.90 -4.85 -14.44
CA ALA A 191 -14.71 -5.03 -15.65
C ALA A 191 -15.78 -3.95 -15.84
N PHE A 192 -16.19 -3.27 -14.77
CA PHE A 192 -17.16 -2.18 -14.88
C PHE A 192 -16.58 -0.96 -15.61
N PRO A 193 -17.41 -0.24 -16.39
CA PRO A 193 -17.02 1.05 -16.92
C PRO A 193 -16.80 2.05 -15.77
N PRO A 194 -16.02 3.13 -16.00
CA PRO A 194 -15.95 4.23 -15.07
C PRO A 194 -17.34 4.80 -14.80
N THR A 195 -17.58 5.23 -13.57
CA THR A 195 -18.86 5.77 -13.15
C THR A 195 -18.79 7.28 -12.96
N PRO A 196 -19.93 8.01 -12.99
CA PRO A 196 -19.92 9.46 -12.92
C PRO A 196 -19.19 10.05 -11.70
N LEU A 197 -19.30 9.45 -10.50
CA LEU A 197 -18.60 9.98 -9.33
C LEU A 197 -17.11 9.67 -9.36
N GLU A 198 -16.74 8.48 -9.84
CA GLU A 198 -15.33 8.15 -10.09
C GLU A 198 -14.69 9.16 -11.03
N GLU A 199 -15.33 9.49 -12.16
CA GLU A 199 -14.80 10.44 -13.13
C GLU A 199 -14.74 11.86 -12.58
N ALA A 200 -15.76 12.29 -11.82
CA ALA A 200 -15.82 13.62 -11.23
C ALA A 200 -14.74 13.85 -10.16
N GLU A 201 -14.49 12.86 -9.30
CA GLU A 201 -13.52 12.96 -8.20
C GLU A 201 -12.13 12.44 -8.58
N GLY A 202 -12.02 11.66 -9.66
CA GLY A 202 -10.82 10.90 -9.98
C GLY A 202 -10.48 9.89 -8.89
N LEU A 203 -11.49 9.15 -8.40
CA LEU A 203 -11.40 8.20 -7.27
C LEU A 203 -12.06 6.86 -7.62
N GLU A 204 -11.25 5.86 -7.94
CA GLU A 204 -11.70 4.54 -8.43
C GLU A 204 -12.62 3.80 -7.45
N GLN A 205 -12.42 3.99 -6.14
CA GLN A 205 -13.22 3.33 -5.12
C GLN A 205 -14.69 3.79 -5.12
N LEU A 206 -15.00 4.94 -5.74
CA LEU A 206 -16.38 5.37 -5.91
C LEU A 206 -17.16 4.48 -6.87
N ARG A 207 -16.48 3.83 -7.84
CA ARG A 207 -17.08 2.79 -8.68
C ARG A 207 -17.67 1.67 -7.85
N ALA A 208 -16.98 1.24 -6.79
CA ALA A 208 -17.49 0.21 -5.91
C ALA A 208 -18.73 0.66 -5.15
N LEU A 209 -18.74 1.90 -4.63
CA LEU A 209 -19.91 2.46 -3.95
C LEU A 209 -21.12 2.62 -4.88
N GLU A 210 -20.92 3.13 -6.10
CA GLU A 210 -22.00 3.32 -7.09
C GLU A 210 -22.63 1.99 -7.55
N HIS A 211 -21.85 0.91 -7.53
CA HIS A 211 -22.35 -0.45 -7.80
C HIS A 211 -22.87 -1.18 -6.54
N GLY A 212 -22.98 -0.49 -5.40
CA GLY A 212 -23.59 -1.04 -4.18
C GLY A 212 -22.68 -1.92 -3.34
N PHE A 213 -21.37 -1.96 -3.62
CA PHE A 213 -20.42 -2.65 -2.76
C PHE A 213 -20.16 -1.83 -1.50
N ARG A 214 -20.18 -2.50 -0.35
CA ARG A 214 -19.79 -1.89 0.93
C ARG A 214 -18.29 -1.99 1.11
N ILE A 215 -17.65 -0.89 1.50
CA ILE A 215 -16.21 -0.82 1.73
C ILE A 215 -15.97 -0.65 3.23
N LYS A 216 -15.31 -1.63 3.87
CA LYS A 216 -14.92 -1.51 5.28
C LYS A 216 -13.71 -0.58 5.41
N VAL A 217 -13.76 0.42 6.27
CA VAL A 217 -12.70 1.43 6.41
C VAL A 217 -12.12 1.35 7.81
N VAL A 218 -10.97 0.69 7.93
CA VAL A 218 -10.35 0.40 9.22
C VAL A 218 -9.53 1.62 9.71
N PRO A 219 -9.73 2.10 10.94
CA PRO A 219 -8.90 3.16 11.50
C PRO A 219 -7.48 2.66 11.76
N THR A 220 -6.49 3.49 11.43
CA THR A 220 -5.07 3.20 11.68
C THR A 220 -4.33 4.43 12.22
N ALA A 221 -3.33 4.17 13.06
CA ALA A 221 -2.36 5.17 13.50
C ALA A 221 -1.12 5.23 12.59
N CYS A 222 -1.02 4.32 11.62
CA CYS A 222 0.10 4.27 10.70
C CYS A 222 0.11 5.51 9.80
N GLN A 223 1.28 6.14 9.70
CA GLN A 223 1.49 7.21 8.74
C GLN A 223 1.64 6.62 7.35
N ALA A 224 1.10 7.31 6.36
CA ALA A 224 1.28 6.97 4.96
C ALA A 224 1.84 8.22 4.28
N LEU A 225 3.03 8.10 3.71
CA LEU A 225 3.71 9.15 2.96
C LEU A 225 4.04 8.61 1.57
N GLY A 226 3.16 8.92 0.62
CA GLY A 226 3.35 8.60 -0.80
C GLY A 226 4.39 9.52 -1.44
N VAL A 227 5.04 9.05 -2.50
CA VAL A 227 6.09 9.81 -3.21
C VAL A 227 5.61 10.29 -4.57
N ASP A 228 4.89 11.42 -4.67
CA ASP A 228 4.39 11.91 -5.96
C ASP A 228 5.22 13.03 -6.58
N THR A 229 6.02 13.69 -5.76
CA THR A 229 6.83 14.85 -6.12
C THR A 229 8.30 14.66 -5.72
N PRO A 230 9.23 15.44 -6.31
CA PRO A 230 10.61 15.50 -5.84
C PRO A 230 10.74 15.85 -4.34
N GLU A 231 9.85 16.70 -3.83
CA GLU A 231 9.80 17.11 -2.42
C GLU A 231 9.41 15.92 -1.52
N ASP A 232 8.45 15.10 -1.93
CA ASP A 232 8.10 13.87 -1.21
C ASP A 232 9.27 12.88 -1.21
N LEU A 233 9.97 12.75 -2.35
CA LEU A 233 11.14 11.89 -2.47
C LEU A 233 12.24 12.32 -1.50
N ALA A 234 12.50 13.64 -1.41
CA ALA A 234 13.47 14.20 -0.48
C ALA A 234 13.07 13.94 0.99
N ARG A 235 11.79 14.12 1.33
CA ARG A 235 11.25 13.84 2.67
C ARG A 235 11.42 12.37 3.05
N VAL A 236 11.06 11.44 2.16
CA VAL A 236 11.23 10.00 2.38
C VAL A 236 12.70 9.63 2.54
N ARG A 237 13.61 10.20 1.72
CA ARG A 237 15.05 9.97 1.84
C ARG A 237 15.60 10.41 3.20
N ALA A 238 15.13 11.54 3.72
CA ALA A 238 15.54 12.05 5.03
C ALA A 238 15.08 11.13 6.17
N ILE A 239 13.83 10.64 6.12
CA ILE A 239 13.29 9.69 7.10
C ILE A 239 14.11 8.39 7.09
N LEU A 240 14.32 7.80 5.92
CA LEU A 240 15.10 6.56 5.78
C LEU A 240 16.55 6.72 6.23
N ALA A 241 17.17 7.89 6.00
CA ALA A 241 18.52 8.18 6.47
C ALA A 241 18.57 8.25 8.01
N ALA A 242 17.58 8.90 8.63
CA ALA A 242 17.48 8.99 10.09
C ALA A 242 17.29 7.60 10.73
N GLU A 243 16.41 6.75 10.16
CA GLU A 243 16.22 5.36 10.61
C GLU A 243 17.50 4.53 10.48
N ALA A 244 18.28 4.73 9.42
CA ALA A 244 19.56 4.05 9.23
C ALA A 244 20.62 4.49 10.24
N GLY A 245 20.66 5.78 10.60
CA GLY A 245 21.56 6.33 11.61
C GLY A 245 21.18 5.99 13.05
N GLN A 246 19.90 5.67 13.31
CA GLN A 246 19.39 5.29 14.64
C GLN A 246 19.52 3.80 14.95
N ARG A 247 19.82 2.93 13.97
CA ARG A 247 20.17 1.53 14.26
C ARG A 247 21.52 1.51 15.00
N PRO A 248 21.58 1.16 16.31
CA PRO A 248 22.84 1.05 17.00
C PRO A 248 23.63 -0.12 16.43
N ALA A 249 24.96 -0.06 16.54
CA ALA A 249 25.91 -1.12 16.26
C ALA A 249 25.74 -2.37 17.18
N GLN A 250 24.52 -2.91 17.31
CA GLN A 250 24.21 -4.11 18.10
C GLN A 250 24.51 -5.43 17.37
N ALA A 251 25.05 -5.38 16.15
CA ALA A 251 25.52 -6.57 15.43
C ALA A 251 27.02 -6.89 15.66
N ALA A 252 27.73 -6.17 16.53
CA ALA A 252 29.19 -6.30 16.70
C ALA A 252 29.66 -6.82 18.08
N GLN A 253 28.77 -7.37 18.92
CA GLN A 253 29.17 -8.04 20.16
C GLN A 253 28.53 -9.42 20.23
N GLY A 254 29.20 -10.39 19.61
CA GLY A 254 28.75 -11.77 19.56
C GLY A 254 29.79 -12.70 18.93
N ALA A 255 31.07 -12.50 19.23
CA ALA A 255 32.11 -13.47 18.95
C ALA A 255 32.84 -13.78 20.27
N PRO A 256 32.70 -14.98 20.85
CA PRO A 256 33.62 -15.40 21.90
C PRO A 256 34.97 -15.74 21.25
N ALA A 257 36.00 -15.04 21.71
CA ALA A 257 37.38 -15.38 21.43
C ALA A 257 37.75 -16.72 22.09
N GLU A 258 38.30 -17.61 21.27
CA GLU A 258 39.41 -18.53 21.54
C GLU A 258 39.46 -19.30 22.89
N GLY A 259 39.30 -20.62 22.79
CA GLY A 259 39.89 -21.60 23.71
C GLY A 259 40.57 -22.69 22.89
N GLY A 260 41.90 -22.59 22.73
CA GLY A 260 42.71 -23.41 21.83
C GLY A 260 42.86 -24.90 22.19
N PRO A 261 43.45 -25.70 21.29
CA PRO A 261 43.61 -27.13 21.46
C PRO A 261 44.79 -27.43 22.41
N ARG A 262 44.55 -28.19 23.48
CA ARG A 262 45.62 -28.91 24.16
C ARG A 262 45.72 -30.32 23.58
N GLY A 263 46.85 -30.57 22.92
CA GLY A 263 47.33 -31.90 22.57
C GLY A 263 47.54 -32.77 23.81
N GLY A 264 47.54 -34.08 23.55
CA GLY A 264 47.55 -35.13 24.58
C GLY A 264 48.90 -35.37 25.24
N GLU A 265 48.87 -36.31 26.20
CA GLU A 265 49.88 -37.34 26.49
C GLU A 265 49.53 -38.01 27.84
N GLY A 266 49.60 -39.34 27.88
CA GLY A 266 50.17 -40.03 29.05
C GLY A 266 49.25 -40.81 29.99
N ARG A 267 49.31 -42.14 29.81
CA ARG A 267 49.06 -43.27 30.75
C ARG A 267 47.63 -43.77 30.95
#